data_AF-A0AAN8LPC8-F1
#
_entry.id   AF-A0AAN8LPC8-F1
#
_cell.length_a   1.000
_cell.length_b   1.000
_cell.length_c   1.000
_cell.angle_alpha   90.00
_cell.angle_beta   90.00
_cell.angle_gamma   90.00
#
_symmetry.space_group_name_H-M   'P 1'
#
loop_
_entity.id
_entity.type
_entity.pdbx_description
1 polymer ?
#
loop_
_entity_poly.entity_id
_entity_poly.type
_entity_poly.pdbx_seq_one_letter_code
_entity_poly.pdbx_strand_id
1 'polypeptide(L)'
;MYYALKVWSDISPLNFHEVAGNDADIQIDFTKADHNDGYPFDGPGGTVAHAFFPGERFTAGDTHFDDDEAWTFRSPAESHGMDLFAVAVHEFGHAIGLAHTSAIESIMRPYYQGPVGDPLKYDLPYEDKVRVWQLYGVRDSVSHTARPDDPSQTADPPVLLDLPENRSIVPPPRDAPNRCTSHFDAVAQIRGEAFFFKGKYFWRLTREKHLVSLRPAQIHRFWRGLPTNLDSVDAVYERPGDHKIVFFKGLKYWIFKDNNVEEGYPRPISDFGLPMEGVDAAFVWLHNYKTYFFKDNRYWRYDDHLRRMDQGYPKDSTLWKGVPPQLDDAMRWSDGSSYFFKGKEYWRVVGSDMEVEAGYPRPIGKDWLVCTEMQSDSPATEANNTANTRLHGQHHADHAENGYEVCSCTSDSASPFGAQPSPSPLWLLALLLTLSGVLSYVPL
;
A
#
# COMPACT_ATOMS: atom_id res chain seq x y z
N MET A 1 -2.06 2.84 -25.48
CA MET A 1 -2.92 4.00 -25.17
C MET A 1 -4.28 3.93 -25.87
N TYR A 2 -4.37 4.10 -27.20
CA TYR A 2 -5.66 4.03 -27.92
C TYR A 2 -6.55 2.84 -27.51
N TYR A 3 -6.00 1.62 -27.50
CA TYR A 3 -6.78 0.43 -27.10
C TYR A 3 -7.31 0.50 -25.66
N ALA A 4 -6.54 1.05 -24.72
CA ALA A 4 -6.94 1.14 -23.32
C ALA A 4 -8.05 2.18 -23.11
N LEU A 5 -7.98 3.35 -23.78
CA LEU A 5 -9.07 4.33 -23.79
C LEU A 5 -10.33 3.76 -24.48
N LYS A 6 -10.12 2.96 -25.53
CA LYS A 6 -11.22 2.33 -26.28
C LYS A 6 -12.07 1.45 -25.38
N VAL A 7 -11.45 0.68 -24.48
CA VAL A 7 -12.12 -0.18 -23.50
C VAL A 7 -13.20 0.57 -22.71
N TRP A 8 -12.89 1.78 -22.24
CA TRP A 8 -13.84 2.63 -21.51
C TRP A 8 -14.89 3.28 -22.44
N SER A 9 -14.47 3.74 -23.62
CA SER A 9 -15.39 4.39 -24.57
C SER A 9 -16.38 3.44 -25.24
N ASP A 10 -16.05 2.15 -25.37
CA ASP A 10 -16.93 1.17 -26.02
C ASP A 10 -18.21 0.95 -25.21
N ILE A 11 -18.13 1.07 -23.88
CA ILE A 11 -19.23 0.78 -22.96
C ILE A 11 -19.92 2.02 -22.40
N SER A 12 -19.35 3.21 -22.60
CA SER A 12 -19.85 4.48 -22.05
C SER A 12 -20.02 5.56 -23.13
N PRO A 13 -20.79 6.63 -22.88
CA PRO A 13 -20.91 7.75 -23.81
C PRO A 13 -19.62 8.56 -24.04
N LEU A 14 -18.52 8.25 -23.32
CA LEU A 14 -17.23 8.92 -23.47
C LEU A 14 -16.64 8.73 -24.87
N ASN A 15 -16.02 9.79 -25.42
CA ASN A 15 -15.27 9.74 -26.67
C ASN A 15 -13.90 10.38 -26.45
N PHE A 16 -12.85 9.66 -26.82
CA PHE A 16 -11.48 10.14 -26.70
C PHE A 16 -10.91 10.50 -28.07
N HIS A 17 -10.26 11.64 -28.15
CA HIS A 17 -9.62 12.14 -29.36
C HIS A 17 -8.19 12.55 -29.02
N GLU A 18 -7.23 11.99 -29.76
CA GLU A 18 -5.84 12.42 -29.66
C GLU A 18 -5.70 13.82 -30.27
N VAL A 19 -5.11 14.73 -29.51
CA VAL A 19 -4.85 16.12 -29.91
C VAL A 19 -3.36 16.39 -29.90
N ALA A 20 -2.90 17.29 -30.77
CA ALA A 20 -1.52 17.76 -30.76
C ALA A 20 -1.38 18.96 -29.82
N GLY A 21 -0.29 19.01 -29.05
CA GLY A 21 0.00 20.10 -28.11
C GLY A 21 -0.22 19.67 -26.66
N ASN A 22 -0.32 20.66 -25.76
CA ASN A 22 -0.35 20.45 -24.30
C ASN A 22 -1.70 20.81 -23.66
N ASP A 23 -2.74 21.08 -24.46
CA ASP A 23 -4.09 21.41 -23.98
C ASP A 23 -5.03 20.18 -24.10
N ALA A 24 -4.59 19.02 -23.61
CA ALA A 24 -5.40 17.81 -23.57
C ALA A 24 -6.03 17.64 -22.17
N ASP A 25 -7.23 17.05 -22.10
CA ASP A 25 -7.86 16.71 -20.81
C ASP A 25 -7.12 15.59 -20.05
N ILE A 26 -6.33 14.78 -20.77
CA ILE A 26 -5.52 13.68 -20.24
C ILE A 26 -4.17 13.76 -20.93
N GLN A 27 -3.14 14.27 -20.25
CA GLN A 27 -1.77 14.18 -20.72
C GLN A 27 -1.18 12.81 -20.32
N ILE A 28 -0.43 12.19 -21.24
CA ILE A 28 0.18 10.87 -21.01
C ILE A 28 1.69 11.00 -21.12
N ASP A 29 2.39 10.78 -20.01
CA ASP A 29 3.84 10.90 -19.96
C ASP A 29 4.52 9.64 -19.41
N PHE A 30 5.71 9.35 -19.92
CA PHE A 30 6.62 8.35 -19.37
C PHE A 30 7.75 9.08 -18.68
N THR A 31 7.84 8.95 -17.36
CA THR A 31 8.76 9.73 -16.53
C THR A 31 9.48 8.84 -15.55
N LYS A 32 10.52 9.34 -14.89
CA LYS A 32 11.32 8.59 -13.91
C LYS A 32 11.46 9.38 -12.64
N ALA A 33 11.45 8.69 -11.50
CA ALA A 33 11.68 9.31 -10.19
C ALA A 33 10.78 10.55 -10.01
N ASP A 34 11.28 11.64 -9.43
CA ASP A 34 10.50 12.90 -9.35
C ASP A 34 10.35 13.57 -10.73
N HIS A 35 9.11 13.84 -11.09
CA HIS A 35 8.69 14.41 -12.36
C HIS A 35 7.77 15.63 -12.15
N ASN A 36 8.03 16.36 -11.06
CA ASN A 36 7.51 17.70 -10.78
C ASN A 36 6.01 17.80 -10.49
N ASP A 37 5.37 16.69 -10.13
CA ASP A 37 3.97 16.63 -9.70
C ASP A 37 3.80 16.36 -8.19
N GLY A 38 4.91 16.12 -7.48
CA GLY A 38 4.93 15.82 -6.05
C GLY A 38 4.74 14.34 -5.70
N TYR A 39 4.69 13.44 -6.69
CA TYR A 39 4.52 12.00 -6.53
C TYR A 39 5.62 11.22 -7.28
N PRO A 40 6.86 11.21 -6.77
CA PRO A 40 7.95 10.51 -7.46
C PRO A 40 7.73 9.00 -7.59
N PHE A 41 8.18 8.44 -8.71
CA PHE A 41 8.31 7.00 -8.88
C PHE A 41 9.50 6.43 -8.09
N ASP A 42 9.39 5.15 -7.71
CA ASP A 42 10.36 4.44 -6.87
C ASP A 42 11.37 3.57 -7.66
N GLY A 43 11.24 3.51 -8.99
CA GLY A 43 12.08 2.69 -9.87
C GLY A 43 11.44 1.32 -10.15
N PRO A 44 12.22 0.32 -10.62
CA PRO A 44 11.64 -0.92 -11.11
C PRO A 44 10.86 -1.72 -10.05
N GLY A 45 9.58 -1.93 -10.32
CA GLY A 45 8.58 -2.47 -9.42
C GLY A 45 8.21 -1.49 -8.30
N GLY A 46 7.01 -1.65 -7.73
CA GLY A 46 6.46 -0.68 -6.80
C GLY A 46 5.41 0.14 -7.53
N THR A 47 5.49 1.46 -7.50
CA THR A 47 4.53 2.29 -8.23
C THR A 47 4.87 2.29 -9.72
N VAL A 48 4.08 1.55 -10.50
CA VAL A 48 4.32 1.37 -11.95
C VAL A 48 3.76 2.51 -12.78
N ALA A 49 2.73 3.16 -12.26
CA ALA A 49 2.07 4.31 -12.87
C ALA A 49 1.17 4.98 -11.82
N HIS A 50 0.74 6.20 -12.13
CA HIS A 50 -0.34 6.86 -11.42
C HIS A 50 -1.14 7.76 -12.34
N ALA A 51 -2.34 8.10 -11.92
CA ALA A 51 -3.19 9.07 -12.58
C ALA A 51 -3.90 9.98 -11.59
N PHE A 52 -4.17 11.19 -12.05
CA PHE A 52 -4.96 12.18 -11.32
C PHE A 52 -6.43 12.05 -11.71
N PHE A 53 -7.32 12.19 -10.74
CA PHE A 53 -8.76 12.23 -11.00
C PHE A 53 -9.18 13.43 -11.87
N PRO A 54 -10.35 13.35 -12.54
CA PRO A 54 -10.96 14.50 -13.21
C PRO A 54 -11.12 15.69 -12.26
N GLY A 55 -10.95 16.91 -12.76
CA GLY A 55 -11.03 18.13 -11.96
C GLY A 55 -10.63 19.38 -12.73
N GLU A 56 -10.58 20.52 -12.04
CA GLU A 56 -10.29 21.84 -12.64
C GLU A 56 -8.79 22.22 -12.57
N ARG A 57 -7.95 21.33 -12.03
CA ARG A 57 -6.51 21.59 -11.88
C ARG A 57 -5.78 21.27 -13.18
N PHE A 58 -4.62 21.89 -13.37
CA PHE A 58 -3.81 21.69 -14.57
C PHE A 58 -3.28 20.26 -14.76
N THR A 59 -3.22 19.44 -13.70
CA THR A 59 -2.83 18.02 -13.78
C THR A 59 -4.02 17.07 -13.80
N ALA A 60 -5.25 17.58 -13.79
CA ALA A 60 -6.42 16.71 -13.68
C ALA A 60 -6.55 15.81 -14.91
N GLY A 61 -6.76 14.52 -14.69
CA GLY A 61 -6.78 13.52 -15.76
C GLY A 61 -5.40 13.04 -16.21
N ASP A 62 -4.31 13.75 -15.90
CA ASP A 62 -2.97 13.37 -16.33
C ASP A 62 -2.58 11.99 -15.79
N THR A 63 -1.90 11.24 -16.64
CA THR A 63 -1.50 9.86 -16.37
C THR A 63 0.00 9.70 -16.64
N HIS A 64 0.74 9.30 -15.61
CA HIS A 64 2.18 9.10 -15.68
C HIS A 64 2.52 7.62 -15.53
N PHE A 65 3.47 7.14 -16.34
CA PHE A 65 3.98 5.77 -16.31
C PHE A 65 5.46 5.79 -15.92
N ASP A 66 5.89 4.89 -15.01
CA ASP A 66 7.29 4.79 -14.62
C ASP A 66 8.14 4.21 -15.77
N ASP A 67 8.98 5.03 -16.37
CA ASP A 67 9.89 4.67 -17.46
C ASP A 67 11.10 3.84 -16.98
N ASP A 68 11.20 3.52 -15.69
CA ASP A 68 12.08 2.47 -15.17
C ASP A 68 11.47 1.06 -15.24
N GLU A 69 10.18 0.93 -15.53
CA GLU A 69 9.54 -0.37 -15.71
C GLU A 69 9.90 -1.03 -17.04
N ALA A 70 9.95 -2.36 -17.03
CA ALA A 70 10.12 -3.16 -18.23
C ALA A 70 8.78 -3.31 -18.97
N TRP A 71 8.32 -2.25 -19.63
CA TRP A 71 7.04 -2.23 -20.35
C TRP A 71 6.99 -3.26 -21.49
N THR A 72 5.89 -3.99 -21.54
CA THR A 72 5.57 -4.99 -22.57
C THR A 72 4.20 -4.72 -23.16
N PHE A 73 3.96 -5.21 -24.37
CA PHE A 73 2.67 -5.11 -25.04
C PHE A 73 2.41 -6.39 -25.83
N ARG A 74 1.19 -6.94 -25.72
CA ARG A 74 0.79 -8.22 -26.36
C ARG A 74 1.74 -9.37 -26.06
N SER A 75 2.40 -9.33 -24.91
CA SER A 75 3.32 -10.39 -24.53
C SER A 75 2.52 -11.55 -23.92
N PRO A 76 2.95 -12.80 -24.11
CA PRO A 76 2.28 -13.96 -23.53
C PRO A 76 2.11 -13.80 -22.01
N ALA A 77 1.14 -14.49 -21.38
CA ALA A 77 0.93 -14.42 -19.94
C ALA A 77 2.20 -14.80 -19.11
N GLU A 78 3.09 -15.59 -19.73
CA GLU A 78 4.40 -16.00 -19.19
C GLU A 78 5.49 -14.94 -19.34
N SER A 79 5.22 -13.81 -19.99
CA SER A 79 6.17 -12.72 -20.10
C SER A 79 6.37 -12.01 -18.76
N HIS A 80 7.63 -11.72 -18.43
CA HIS A 80 8.05 -11.20 -17.13
C HIS A 80 8.11 -9.66 -17.06
N GLY A 81 7.50 -8.96 -18.02
CA GLY A 81 7.45 -7.49 -18.05
C GLY A 81 6.10 -6.93 -17.60
N MET A 82 6.03 -5.61 -17.50
CA MET A 82 4.82 -4.89 -17.10
C MET A 82 3.91 -4.72 -18.32
N ASP A 83 2.72 -5.30 -18.32
CA ASP A 83 1.78 -5.15 -19.44
C ASP A 83 1.23 -3.73 -19.48
N LEU A 84 1.74 -2.93 -20.42
CA LEU A 84 1.36 -1.53 -20.60
C LEU A 84 -0.14 -1.40 -20.88
N PHE A 85 -0.76 -2.38 -21.54
CA PHE A 85 -2.19 -2.32 -21.81
C PHE A 85 -3.00 -2.46 -20.51
N ALA A 86 -2.71 -3.47 -19.69
CA ALA A 86 -3.38 -3.66 -18.41
C ALA A 86 -3.24 -2.45 -17.49
N VAL A 87 -2.01 -1.92 -17.32
CA VAL A 87 -1.77 -0.74 -16.48
C VAL A 87 -2.47 0.49 -17.05
N ALA A 88 -2.39 0.74 -18.37
CA ALA A 88 -3.08 1.88 -18.96
C ALA A 88 -4.61 1.80 -18.83
N VAL A 89 -5.22 0.61 -18.91
CA VAL A 89 -6.67 0.48 -18.66
C VAL A 89 -7.01 0.90 -17.23
N HIS A 90 -6.21 0.45 -16.24
CA HIS A 90 -6.38 0.85 -14.84
C HIS A 90 -6.23 2.36 -14.66
N GLU A 91 -5.12 2.94 -15.11
CA GLU A 91 -4.84 4.35 -14.88
C GLU A 91 -5.85 5.27 -15.58
N PHE A 92 -6.29 4.92 -16.79
CA PHE A 92 -7.37 5.67 -17.43
C PHE A 92 -8.70 5.53 -16.70
N GLY A 93 -8.92 4.46 -15.94
CA GLY A 93 -10.04 4.38 -15.01
C GLY A 93 -9.98 5.48 -13.95
N HIS A 94 -8.81 5.76 -13.37
CA HIS A 94 -8.61 6.89 -12.45
C HIS A 94 -8.80 8.24 -13.16
N ALA A 95 -8.21 8.40 -14.35
CA ALA A 95 -8.34 9.63 -15.15
C ALA A 95 -9.80 9.94 -15.53
N ILE A 96 -10.70 8.95 -15.49
CA ILE A 96 -12.15 9.12 -15.68
C ILE A 96 -12.96 8.95 -14.38
N GLY A 97 -12.37 9.08 -13.20
CA GLY A 97 -13.13 9.17 -11.95
C GLY A 97 -13.34 7.88 -11.17
N LEU A 98 -12.78 6.75 -11.59
CA LEU A 98 -12.91 5.49 -10.85
C LEU A 98 -11.85 5.36 -9.77
N ALA A 99 -12.25 5.23 -8.51
CA ALA A 99 -11.32 4.91 -7.43
C ALA A 99 -10.91 3.42 -7.42
N HIS A 100 -9.91 3.07 -6.62
CA HIS A 100 -9.58 1.67 -6.37
C HIS A 100 -10.76 0.87 -5.80
N THR A 101 -10.75 -0.44 -6.05
CA THR A 101 -11.67 -1.40 -5.41
C THR A 101 -10.92 -2.62 -4.89
N SER A 102 -11.49 -3.28 -3.90
CA SER A 102 -10.97 -4.53 -3.35
C SER A 102 -11.45 -5.77 -4.09
N ALA A 103 -12.34 -5.62 -5.09
CA ALA A 103 -12.84 -6.72 -5.91
C ALA A 103 -11.68 -7.42 -6.64
N ILE A 104 -11.60 -8.74 -6.49
CA ILE A 104 -10.41 -9.51 -6.89
C ILE A 104 -10.19 -9.50 -8.40
N GLU A 105 -11.27 -9.55 -9.18
CA GLU A 105 -11.23 -9.59 -10.65
C GLU A 105 -11.22 -8.20 -11.30
N SER A 106 -11.33 -7.12 -10.51
CA SER A 106 -11.46 -5.77 -11.06
C SER A 106 -10.12 -5.27 -11.60
N ILE A 107 -10.14 -4.63 -12.78
CA ILE A 107 -8.94 -3.98 -13.31
C ILE A 107 -8.51 -2.80 -12.41
N MET A 108 -9.44 -2.19 -11.68
CA MET A 108 -9.23 -1.08 -10.75
C MET A 108 -8.73 -1.52 -9.36
N ARG A 109 -8.22 -2.76 -9.23
CA ARG A 109 -7.55 -3.21 -8.00
C ARG A 109 -6.20 -2.52 -7.87
N PRO A 110 -5.80 -2.03 -6.67
CA PRO A 110 -4.56 -1.25 -6.50
C PRO A 110 -3.27 -1.98 -6.86
N TYR A 111 -3.33 -3.30 -7.01
CA TYR A 111 -2.20 -4.15 -7.34
C TYR A 111 -2.30 -4.68 -8.77
N TYR A 112 -1.21 -4.60 -9.50
CA TYR A 112 -1.04 -5.18 -10.83
C TYR A 112 -1.24 -6.69 -10.81
N GLN A 113 -2.15 -7.18 -11.65
CA GLN A 113 -2.56 -8.59 -11.68
C GLN A 113 -1.88 -9.40 -12.80
N GLY A 114 -1.06 -8.75 -13.62
CA GLY A 114 -0.44 -9.37 -14.80
C GLY A 114 -1.06 -8.93 -16.12
N PRO A 115 -0.57 -9.51 -17.23
CA PRO A 115 -1.10 -9.22 -18.55
C PRO A 115 -2.55 -9.67 -18.70
N VAL A 116 -3.37 -8.85 -19.34
CA VAL A 116 -4.81 -9.13 -19.53
C VAL A 116 -5.13 -9.75 -20.90
N GLY A 117 -4.09 -10.23 -21.60
CA GLY A 117 -4.22 -10.92 -22.88
C GLY A 117 -4.26 -9.97 -24.08
N ASP A 118 -5.03 -10.34 -25.11
CA ASP A 118 -5.12 -9.58 -26.37
C ASP A 118 -6.00 -8.33 -26.20
N PRO A 119 -5.46 -7.11 -26.38
CA PRO A 119 -6.23 -5.85 -26.27
C PRO A 119 -7.47 -5.78 -27.16
N LEU A 120 -7.51 -6.55 -28.26
CA LEU A 120 -8.67 -6.58 -29.17
C LEU A 120 -9.82 -7.48 -28.67
N LYS A 121 -9.55 -8.34 -27.69
CA LYS A 121 -10.51 -9.29 -27.11
C LYS A 121 -10.78 -9.03 -25.63
N TYR A 122 -10.05 -8.10 -25.03
CA TYR A 122 -10.20 -7.75 -23.64
C TYR A 122 -11.60 -7.17 -23.38
N ASP A 123 -12.25 -7.70 -22.35
CA ASP A 123 -13.55 -7.25 -21.87
C ASP A 123 -13.43 -6.85 -20.40
N LEU A 124 -14.05 -5.72 -20.04
CA LEU A 124 -14.01 -5.25 -18.66
C LEU A 124 -14.78 -6.21 -17.74
N PRO A 125 -14.24 -6.48 -16.54
CA PRO A 125 -15.00 -7.12 -15.47
C PRO A 125 -16.31 -6.39 -15.21
N TYR A 126 -17.39 -7.13 -14.92
CA TYR A 126 -18.73 -6.56 -14.75
C TYR A 126 -18.78 -5.46 -13.68
N GLU A 127 -18.04 -5.62 -12.59
CA GLU A 127 -17.93 -4.63 -11.52
C GLU A 127 -17.39 -3.28 -12.04
N ASP A 128 -16.37 -3.30 -12.92
CA ASP A 128 -15.81 -2.09 -13.50
C ASP A 128 -16.78 -1.42 -14.49
N LYS A 129 -17.53 -2.23 -15.25
CA LYS A 129 -18.61 -1.74 -16.15
C LYS A 129 -19.68 -0.99 -15.37
N VAL A 130 -20.18 -1.58 -14.28
CA VAL A 130 -21.22 -0.95 -13.45
C VAL A 130 -20.74 0.39 -12.89
N ARG A 131 -19.49 0.45 -12.42
CA ARG A 131 -18.93 1.67 -11.83
C ARG A 131 -18.76 2.79 -12.85
N VAL A 132 -18.28 2.50 -14.07
CA VAL A 132 -18.21 3.55 -15.12
C VAL A 132 -19.60 3.98 -15.60
N TRP A 133 -20.57 3.07 -15.66
CA TRP A 133 -21.96 3.41 -16.00
C TRP A 133 -22.63 4.28 -14.93
N GLN A 134 -22.28 4.12 -13.66
CA GLN A 134 -22.76 5.01 -12.61
C GLN A 134 -22.27 6.45 -12.78
N LEU A 135 -21.08 6.65 -13.36
CA LEU A 135 -20.52 7.98 -13.60
C LEU A 135 -21.03 8.61 -14.90
N TYR A 136 -21.06 7.84 -16.00
CA TYR A 136 -21.26 8.39 -17.34
C TYR A 136 -22.49 7.84 -18.08
N GLY A 137 -23.18 6.85 -17.51
CA GLY A 137 -24.24 6.12 -18.19
C GLY A 137 -23.73 5.07 -19.18
N VAL A 138 -24.67 4.43 -19.88
CA VAL A 138 -24.41 3.37 -20.86
C VAL A 138 -24.48 3.98 -22.26
N ARG A 139 -23.56 3.59 -23.14
CA ARG A 139 -23.62 3.98 -24.57
C ARG A 139 -24.84 3.37 -25.23
N ASP A 140 -25.56 4.13 -26.06
CA ASP A 140 -26.80 3.70 -26.73
C ASP A 140 -26.64 2.41 -27.58
N SER A 141 -25.43 2.14 -28.08
CA SER A 141 -25.11 0.92 -28.84
C SER A 141 -24.91 -0.33 -27.96
N VAL A 142 -24.91 -0.18 -26.65
CA VAL A 142 -24.70 -1.24 -25.67
C VAL A 142 -26.05 -1.57 -25.05
N SER A 143 -26.51 -2.81 -25.24
CA SER A 143 -27.84 -3.22 -24.78
C SER A 143 -27.97 -3.08 -23.26
N HIS A 144 -28.94 -2.26 -22.81
CA HIS A 144 -29.27 -2.04 -21.39
C HIS A 144 -29.68 -3.32 -20.63
N THR A 145 -29.80 -4.45 -21.32
CA THR A 145 -30.34 -5.72 -20.80
C THR A 145 -29.43 -6.93 -21.06
N ALA A 146 -28.17 -6.74 -21.44
CA ALA A 146 -27.21 -7.85 -21.53
C ALA A 146 -26.87 -8.38 -20.12
N ARG A 147 -27.79 -9.18 -19.55
CA ARG A 147 -27.39 -10.28 -18.66
C ARG A 147 -26.51 -11.22 -19.49
N PRO A 148 -25.49 -11.87 -18.89
CA PRO A 148 -24.78 -12.91 -19.59
C PRO A 148 -25.80 -13.94 -20.10
N ASP A 149 -25.73 -14.26 -21.39
CA ASP A 149 -26.50 -15.34 -21.97
C ASP A 149 -26.16 -16.64 -21.22
N ASP A 150 -27.17 -17.21 -20.58
CA ASP A 150 -27.32 -18.58 -20.06
C ASP A 150 -26.19 -19.17 -19.16
N PRO A 151 -26.51 -19.63 -17.91
CA PRO A 151 -25.53 -20.27 -17.02
C PRO A 151 -25.02 -21.66 -17.46
N SER A 152 -25.28 -22.11 -18.70
CA SER A 152 -25.03 -23.50 -19.11
C SER A 152 -23.73 -23.72 -19.89
N GLN A 153 -22.98 -22.68 -20.26
CA GLN A 153 -21.60 -22.84 -20.72
C GLN A 153 -20.65 -22.70 -19.54
N THR A 154 -20.52 -23.79 -18.79
CA THR A 154 -19.29 -24.08 -18.05
C THR A 154 -18.17 -24.27 -19.07
N ALA A 155 -17.62 -23.17 -19.58
CA ALA A 155 -16.20 -23.18 -19.89
C ALA A 155 -15.53 -23.56 -18.55
N ASP A 156 -14.82 -24.69 -18.54
CA ASP A 156 -14.00 -25.04 -17.39
C ASP A 156 -13.25 -23.78 -16.95
N PRO A 157 -13.28 -23.43 -15.65
CA PRO A 157 -12.53 -22.27 -15.19
C PRO A 157 -11.12 -22.40 -15.76
N PRO A 158 -10.56 -21.37 -16.42
CA PRO A 158 -9.17 -21.43 -16.81
C PRO A 158 -8.42 -21.80 -15.53
N VAL A 159 -7.65 -22.88 -15.61
CA VAL A 159 -6.80 -23.30 -14.50
C VAL A 159 -6.05 -22.06 -14.07
N LEU A 160 -6.33 -21.59 -12.85
CA LEU A 160 -5.53 -20.57 -12.19
C LEU A 160 -4.13 -21.16 -12.14
N LEU A 161 -3.30 -20.76 -13.11
CA LEU A 161 -1.87 -20.90 -12.96
C LEU A 161 -1.53 -20.05 -11.74
N ASP A 162 -0.93 -20.68 -10.74
CA ASP A 162 -0.39 -20.00 -9.57
C ASP A 162 0.31 -18.71 -10.03
N LEU A 163 0.06 -17.58 -9.34
CA LEU A 163 0.69 -16.32 -9.76
C LEU A 163 2.20 -16.57 -9.79
N PRO A 164 2.87 -16.26 -10.91
CA PRO A 164 4.28 -16.57 -11.03
C PRO A 164 5.03 -15.81 -9.94
N GLU A 165 5.65 -16.56 -9.02
CA GLU A 165 6.63 -16.02 -8.11
C GLU A 165 7.69 -15.30 -8.96
N ASN A 166 7.91 -14.01 -8.65
CA ASN A 166 8.97 -13.18 -9.22
C ASN A 166 8.65 -12.47 -10.56
N ARG A 167 7.91 -11.36 -10.51
CA ARG A 167 7.71 -10.44 -11.65
C ARG A 167 8.47 -9.11 -11.51
N SER A 168 9.80 -9.20 -11.54
CA SER A 168 10.62 -8.14 -12.16
C SER A 168 11.97 -8.71 -12.56
N ILE A 169 12.33 -8.49 -13.83
CA ILE A 169 13.53 -9.02 -14.51
C ILE A 169 14.82 -8.40 -13.94
N VAL A 170 14.73 -7.27 -13.24
CA VAL A 170 15.87 -6.63 -12.58
C VAL A 170 16.11 -7.37 -11.27
N PRO A 171 17.25 -8.08 -11.06
CA PRO A 171 17.55 -8.62 -9.75
C PRO A 171 17.61 -7.47 -8.73
N PRO A 172 17.08 -7.62 -7.50
CA PRO A 172 17.30 -6.62 -6.48
C PRO A 172 18.81 -6.38 -6.35
N PRO A 173 19.26 -5.14 -6.12
CA PRO A 173 20.66 -4.85 -5.88
C PRO A 173 21.23 -5.83 -4.85
N ARG A 174 22.43 -6.37 -5.08
CA ARG A 174 23.02 -7.44 -4.22
C ARG A 174 23.16 -7.03 -2.75
N ASP A 175 23.11 -5.72 -2.48
CA ASP A 175 23.20 -5.06 -1.19
C ASP A 175 21.85 -4.61 -0.62
N ALA A 176 20.72 -4.94 -1.28
CA ALA A 176 19.39 -4.58 -0.82
C ALA A 176 19.02 -5.32 0.48
N PRO A 177 18.55 -4.61 1.53
CA PRO A 177 18.15 -5.23 2.78
C PRO A 177 16.90 -6.11 2.59
N ASN A 178 16.78 -7.16 3.42
CA ASN A 178 15.61 -8.03 3.43
C ASN A 178 14.57 -7.50 4.43
N ARG A 179 13.39 -7.12 3.94
CA ARG A 179 12.30 -6.55 4.76
C ARG A 179 11.82 -7.46 5.91
N CYS A 180 11.94 -8.77 5.77
CA CYS A 180 11.44 -9.73 6.75
C CYS A 180 12.44 -10.06 7.86
N THR A 181 13.74 -9.83 7.62
CA THR A 181 14.78 -10.21 8.58
C THR A 181 15.54 -9.00 9.17
N SER A 182 15.38 -7.82 8.59
CA SER A 182 16.06 -6.59 9.01
C SER A 182 15.35 -5.89 10.17
N HIS A 183 16.11 -5.07 10.91
CA HIS A 183 15.56 -3.94 11.68
C HIS A 183 15.59 -2.68 10.81
N PHE A 184 14.93 -1.61 11.24
CA PHE A 184 14.82 -0.35 10.50
C PHE A 184 15.58 0.76 11.21
N ASP A 185 16.16 1.67 10.44
CA ASP A 185 16.93 2.81 10.99
C ASP A 185 16.01 3.99 11.32
N ALA A 186 14.89 4.12 10.61
CA ALA A 186 13.82 5.07 10.92
C ALA A 186 12.48 4.53 10.42
N VAL A 187 11.39 4.89 11.09
CA VAL A 187 10.02 4.59 10.70
C VAL A 187 9.16 5.82 10.91
N ALA A 188 8.50 6.29 9.85
CA ALA A 188 7.75 7.54 9.90
C ALA A 188 6.42 7.44 9.17
N GLN A 189 5.41 8.13 9.69
CA GLN A 189 4.21 8.44 8.92
C GLN A 189 4.44 9.76 8.17
N ILE A 190 4.30 9.71 6.85
CA ILE A 190 4.43 10.86 5.95
C ILE A 190 3.23 10.86 5.01
N ARG A 191 2.42 11.92 5.03
CA ARG A 191 1.25 12.10 4.14
C ARG A 191 0.25 10.94 4.19
N GLY A 192 0.15 10.31 5.36
CA GLY A 192 -0.75 9.17 5.59
C GLY A 192 -0.17 7.81 5.22
N GLU A 193 0.99 7.74 4.57
CA GLU A 193 1.72 6.50 4.30
C GLU A 193 2.74 6.22 5.42
N ALA A 194 3.06 4.94 5.65
CA ALA A 194 4.18 4.55 6.52
C ALA A 194 5.42 4.34 5.67
N PHE A 195 6.56 4.90 6.09
CA PHE A 195 7.86 4.67 5.49
C PHE A 195 8.75 3.94 6.49
N PHE A 196 9.36 2.84 6.04
CA PHE A 196 10.31 2.02 6.78
C PHE A 196 11.68 2.15 6.12
N PHE A 197 12.58 2.94 6.71
CA PHE A 197 13.90 3.23 6.16
C PHE A 197 14.93 2.22 6.65
N LYS A 198 15.74 1.70 5.73
CA LYS A 198 16.88 0.84 6.05
C LYS A 198 18.04 1.09 5.09
N GLY A 199 19.15 1.56 5.63
CA GLY A 199 20.30 1.98 4.89
C GLY A 199 19.93 3.11 3.91
N LYS A 200 20.39 2.98 2.66
CA LYS A 200 20.00 3.86 1.55
C LYS A 200 18.63 3.54 0.93
N TYR A 201 17.86 2.66 1.56
CA TYR A 201 16.61 2.13 1.02
C TYR A 201 15.40 2.42 1.93
N PHE A 202 14.20 2.27 1.38
CA PHE A 202 12.98 2.26 2.17
C PHE A 202 11.90 1.36 1.55
N TRP A 203 10.95 0.96 2.38
CA TRP A 203 9.65 0.45 1.97
C TRP A 203 8.58 1.45 2.37
N ARG A 204 7.48 1.52 1.62
CA ARG A 204 6.33 2.32 2.02
C ARG A 204 5.03 1.52 1.98
N LEU A 205 4.11 1.88 2.85
CA LEU A 205 2.79 1.30 2.93
C LEU A 205 1.75 2.40 2.83
N THR A 206 0.65 2.10 2.14
CA THR A 206 -0.51 3.01 2.09
C THR A 206 -1.14 3.16 3.48
N ARG A 207 -2.09 4.08 3.59
CA ARG A 207 -2.85 4.33 4.82
C ARG A 207 -3.58 3.09 5.35
N GLU A 208 -3.98 2.19 4.47
CA GLU A 208 -4.63 0.91 4.75
C GLU A 208 -3.63 -0.20 5.12
N LYS A 209 -2.34 0.14 5.27
CA LYS A 209 -1.21 -0.78 5.54
C LYS A 209 -0.94 -1.76 4.40
N HIS A 210 -1.29 -1.38 3.18
CA HIS A 210 -0.94 -2.13 1.99
C HIS A 210 0.50 -1.80 1.59
N LEU A 211 1.34 -2.83 1.50
CA LEU A 211 2.74 -2.66 1.11
C LEU A 211 2.82 -2.32 -0.38
N VAL A 212 3.43 -1.18 -0.71
CA VAL A 212 3.51 -0.68 -2.11
C VAL A 212 4.43 -1.53 -2.97
N SER A 213 5.54 -2.02 -2.40
CA SER A 213 6.47 -2.90 -3.10
C SER A 213 7.09 -3.88 -2.13
N LEU A 214 7.29 -5.12 -2.55
CA LEU A 214 8.10 -6.08 -1.78
C LEU A 214 9.59 -5.74 -1.84
N ARG A 215 10.00 -4.98 -2.86
CA ARG A 215 11.37 -4.56 -3.09
C ARG A 215 11.59 -3.18 -2.46
N PRO A 216 12.77 -2.95 -1.88
CA PRO A 216 13.08 -1.64 -1.36
C PRO A 216 13.29 -0.62 -2.49
N ALA A 217 12.69 0.55 -2.34
CA ALA A 217 12.99 1.74 -3.12
C ALA A 217 14.26 2.42 -2.61
N GLN A 218 14.99 3.13 -3.47
CA GLN A 218 16.16 3.90 -3.05
C GLN A 218 15.75 5.29 -2.58
N ILE A 219 16.24 5.71 -1.41
CA ILE A 219 15.89 7.00 -0.79
C ILE A 219 16.12 8.15 -1.76
N HIS A 220 17.28 8.22 -2.44
CA HIS A 220 17.62 9.35 -3.30
C HIS A 220 16.78 9.48 -4.59
N ARG A 221 16.06 8.42 -4.99
CA ARG A 221 15.14 8.48 -6.14
C ARG A 221 13.84 9.19 -5.76
N PHE A 222 13.43 9.03 -4.51
CA PHE A 222 12.17 9.55 -3.99
C PHE A 222 12.35 10.85 -3.19
N TRP A 223 13.46 11.01 -2.48
CA TRP A 223 13.79 12.16 -1.63
C TRP A 223 15.01 12.90 -2.18
N ARG A 224 14.78 14.06 -2.84
CA ARG A 224 15.81 14.84 -3.52
C ARG A 224 16.53 15.82 -2.60
N GLY A 225 17.85 15.87 -2.71
CA GLY A 225 18.70 16.82 -1.99
C GLY A 225 19.38 16.24 -0.74
N LEU A 226 19.11 14.97 -0.39
CA LEU A 226 19.96 14.25 0.55
C LEU A 226 21.35 13.97 -0.04
N PRO A 227 22.40 13.84 0.79
CA PRO A 227 23.73 13.49 0.32
C PRO A 227 23.74 12.17 -0.47
N THR A 228 24.45 12.10 -1.59
CA THR A 228 24.51 10.90 -2.44
C THR A 228 25.20 9.71 -1.74
N ASN A 229 25.99 9.99 -0.71
CA ASN A 229 26.67 9.00 0.12
C ASN A 229 25.91 8.70 1.43
N LEU A 230 24.63 9.07 1.53
CA LEU A 230 23.80 8.75 2.68
C LEU A 230 23.72 7.24 2.87
N ASP A 231 24.16 6.78 4.03
CA ASP A 231 24.21 5.37 4.39
C ASP A 231 22.98 4.92 5.17
N SER A 232 22.35 5.80 5.95
CA SER A 232 21.05 5.65 6.61
C SER A 232 20.49 7.00 7.07
N VAL A 233 19.30 7.00 7.64
CA VAL A 233 18.68 8.11 8.39
C VAL A 233 18.46 7.67 9.82
N ASP A 234 18.50 8.61 10.78
CA ASP A 234 18.42 8.27 12.21
C ASP A 234 17.01 8.49 12.79
N ALA A 235 16.25 9.44 12.24
CA ALA A 235 14.84 9.66 12.57
C ALA A 235 14.17 10.50 11.49
N VAL A 236 12.88 10.29 11.26
CA VAL A 236 12.09 11.10 10.30
C VAL A 236 10.72 11.40 10.89
N TYR A 237 10.25 12.64 10.77
CA TYR A 237 8.87 12.96 11.15
C TYR A 237 8.24 14.04 10.25
N GLU A 238 6.92 13.97 10.08
CA GLU A 238 6.15 15.03 9.45
C GLU A 238 5.66 16.02 10.51
N ARG A 239 6.10 17.28 10.40
CA ARG A 239 5.81 18.29 11.41
C ARG A 239 4.36 18.78 11.34
N PRO A 240 3.73 19.05 12.49
CA PRO A 240 2.37 19.56 12.52
C PRO A 240 2.32 21.01 11.99
N GLY A 241 1.23 21.35 11.33
CA GLY A 241 0.92 22.72 10.89
C GLY A 241 1.25 23.01 9.42
N ASP A 242 2.50 22.80 8.98
CA ASP A 242 2.91 23.05 7.59
C ASP A 242 3.27 21.79 6.80
N HIS A 243 3.11 20.60 7.40
CA HIS A 243 3.27 19.29 6.76
C HIS A 243 4.64 19.07 6.10
N LYS A 244 5.66 19.86 6.48
CA LYS A 244 7.03 19.62 6.01
C LYS A 244 7.62 18.40 6.71
N ILE A 245 8.49 17.70 6.01
CA ILE A 245 9.06 16.45 6.49
C ILE A 245 10.49 16.72 6.96
N VAL A 246 10.83 16.27 8.15
CA VAL A 246 12.12 16.55 8.78
C VAL A 246 12.92 15.25 8.87
N PHE A 247 14.08 15.23 8.23
CA PHE A 247 15.02 14.10 8.25
C PHE A 247 16.19 14.42 9.17
N PHE A 248 16.57 13.49 10.04
CA PHE A 248 17.75 13.58 10.91
C PHE A 248 18.82 12.59 10.50
N LYS A 249 20.08 13.04 10.52
CA LYS A 249 21.26 12.18 10.38
C LYS A 249 22.46 12.81 11.09
N GLY A 250 22.98 12.12 12.10
CA GLY A 250 24.00 12.59 13.01
C GLY A 250 23.59 13.90 13.66
N LEU A 251 24.41 14.94 13.48
CA LEU A 251 24.18 16.27 14.05
C LEU A 251 23.49 17.24 13.09
N LYS A 252 22.95 16.72 11.99
CA LYS A 252 22.32 17.51 10.93
C LYS A 252 20.87 17.09 10.73
N TYR A 253 20.07 18.05 10.29
CA TYR A 253 18.72 17.80 9.83
C TYR A 253 18.44 18.52 8.51
N TRP A 254 17.47 18.01 7.77
CA TRP A 254 16.97 18.54 6.51
C TRP A 254 15.46 18.72 6.61
N ILE A 255 14.93 19.79 6.04
CA ILE A 255 13.49 19.97 5.88
C ILE A 255 13.13 19.80 4.41
N PHE A 256 12.12 18.98 4.17
CA PHE A 256 11.54 18.72 2.87
C PHE A 256 10.19 19.41 2.74
N LYS A 257 10.01 20.05 1.58
CA LYS A 257 8.70 20.41 1.08
C LYS A 257 8.41 19.45 -0.07
N ASP A 258 7.34 18.69 0.05
CA ASP A 258 7.11 17.56 -0.85
C ASP A 258 8.30 16.61 -0.79
N ASN A 259 8.85 16.27 -1.95
CA ASN A 259 9.97 15.35 -2.08
C ASN A 259 11.31 16.06 -2.24
N ASN A 260 11.33 17.39 -2.16
CA ASN A 260 12.49 18.22 -2.39
C ASN A 260 12.96 18.90 -1.11
N VAL A 261 14.27 18.85 -0.88
CA VAL A 261 14.87 19.55 0.26
C VAL A 261 14.77 21.05 0.08
N GLU A 262 14.45 21.78 1.15
CA GLU A 262 14.41 23.23 1.11
C GLU A 262 15.81 23.85 1.08
N GLU A 263 15.88 25.07 0.54
CA GLU A 263 17.11 25.84 0.51
C GLU A 263 17.62 26.15 1.93
N GLY A 264 18.94 26.09 2.11
CA GLY A 264 19.59 26.35 3.39
C GLY A 264 19.75 25.14 4.31
N TYR A 265 19.35 23.94 3.86
CA TYR A 265 19.60 22.67 4.55
C TYR A 265 20.80 21.91 3.93
N PRO A 266 21.54 21.10 4.72
CA PRO A 266 21.29 20.75 6.12
C PRO A 266 21.60 21.86 7.12
N ARG A 267 20.93 21.79 8.28
CA ARG A 267 21.16 22.64 9.44
C ARG A 267 21.52 21.82 10.69
N PRO A 268 22.15 22.40 11.72
CA PRO A 268 22.53 21.66 12.92
C PRO A 268 21.34 21.37 13.84
N ILE A 269 21.28 20.17 14.42
CA ILE A 269 20.20 19.78 15.34
C ILE A 269 20.12 20.63 16.62
N SER A 270 21.18 21.39 16.93
CA SER A 270 21.19 22.39 18.00
C SER A 270 20.12 23.47 17.81
N ASP A 271 19.62 23.68 16.58
CA ASP A 271 18.49 24.57 16.30
C ASP A 271 17.19 24.14 17.02
N PHE A 272 17.05 22.84 17.31
CA PHE A 272 15.95 22.31 18.12
C PHE A 272 16.24 22.34 19.62
N GLY A 273 17.48 22.63 20.05
CA GLY A 273 17.91 22.44 21.44
C GLY A 273 18.12 20.96 21.82
N LEU A 274 18.43 20.12 20.83
CA LEU A 274 18.70 18.69 20.99
C LEU A 274 20.13 18.40 21.47
N PRO A 275 20.38 17.22 22.07
CA PRO A 275 21.70 16.80 22.53
C PRO A 275 22.69 16.60 21.37
N MET A 276 24.00 16.67 21.67
CA MET A 276 25.07 16.56 20.66
C MET A 276 25.38 15.09 20.29
N GLU A 277 24.63 14.15 20.86
CA GLU A 277 24.68 12.71 20.57
C GLU A 277 23.68 12.28 19.50
N GLY A 278 22.88 13.21 18.97
CA GLY A 278 21.86 12.95 17.95
C GLY A 278 20.49 12.58 18.54
N VAL A 279 19.66 11.91 17.76
CA VAL A 279 18.35 11.39 18.14
C VAL A 279 18.20 9.97 17.63
N ASP A 280 17.52 9.13 18.40
CA ASP A 280 17.23 7.73 18.02
C ASP A 280 15.79 7.58 17.51
N ALA A 281 14.87 8.47 17.91
CA ALA A 281 13.51 8.45 17.42
C ALA A 281 12.88 9.84 17.41
N ALA A 282 11.97 10.10 16.46
CA ALA A 282 11.22 11.35 16.41
C ALA A 282 9.78 11.11 15.96
N PHE A 283 8.79 11.57 16.74
CA PHE A 283 7.39 11.47 16.31
C PHE A 283 6.51 12.58 16.88
N VAL A 284 5.40 12.86 16.21
CA VAL A 284 4.37 13.78 16.70
C VAL A 284 3.33 13.01 17.48
N TRP A 285 3.10 13.38 18.74
CA TRP A 285 2.07 12.75 19.55
C TRP A 285 0.72 13.44 19.38
N LEU A 286 -0.27 12.71 18.88
CA LEU A 286 -1.59 13.26 18.53
C LEU A 286 -2.38 13.80 19.71
N HIS A 287 -2.09 13.35 20.94
CA HIS A 287 -2.79 13.82 22.12
C HIS A 287 -2.60 15.33 22.37
N ASN A 288 -1.41 15.87 22.08
CA ASN A 288 -1.08 17.28 22.34
C ASN A 288 -0.40 18.00 21.18
N TYR A 289 -0.26 17.34 20.03
CA TYR A 289 0.36 17.86 18.81
C TYR A 289 1.78 18.41 19.01
N LYS A 290 2.51 17.87 19.99
CA LYS A 290 3.94 18.16 20.19
C LYS A 290 4.80 17.08 19.57
N THR A 291 6.00 17.47 19.16
CA THR A 291 7.01 16.53 18.66
C THR A 291 7.83 16.02 19.84
N TYR A 292 8.06 14.71 19.86
CA TYR A 292 8.83 14.02 20.87
C TYR A 292 10.08 13.44 20.22
N PHE A 293 11.23 13.75 20.80
CA PHE A 293 12.52 13.20 20.39
C PHE A 293 13.03 12.27 21.48
N PHE A 294 13.55 11.10 21.12
CA PHE A 294 14.15 10.16 22.06
C PHE A 294 15.65 10.02 21.79
N LYS A 295 16.41 9.90 22.87
CA LYS A 295 17.82 9.53 22.84
C LYS A 295 18.13 8.73 24.10
N ASP A 296 18.61 7.50 23.92
CA ASP A 296 18.90 6.56 25.00
C ASP A 296 17.71 6.38 25.98
N ASN A 297 17.88 6.82 27.24
CA ASN A 297 16.87 6.74 28.31
C ASN A 297 16.18 8.08 28.57
N ARG A 298 16.24 9.00 27.61
CA ARG A 298 15.68 10.34 27.75
C ARG A 298 14.82 10.69 26.56
N TYR A 299 13.86 11.57 26.81
CA TYR A 299 13.06 12.17 25.75
C TYR A 299 12.88 13.67 25.96
N TRP A 300 12.73 14.38 24.85
CA TRP A 300 12.49 15.80 24.76
C TRP A 300 11.12 16.04 24.15
N ARG A 301 10.47 17.13 24.54
CA ARG A 301 9.22 17.58 23.93
C ARG A 301 9.41 18.95 23.33
N TYR A 302 9.11 19.06 22.05
CA TYR A 302 9.31 20.24 21.24
C TYR A 302 7.97 20.79 20.76
N ASP A 303 7.85 22.11 20.80
CA ASP A 303 6.70 22.83 20.28
C ASP A 303 7.04 23.37 18.88
N ASP A 304 6.55 22.70 17.83
CA ASP A 304 6.77 23.13 16.45
C ASP A 304 6.15 24.50 16.11
N HIS A 305 5.12 24.93 16.84
CA HIS A 305 4.49 26.25 16.63
C HIS A 305 5.36 27.35 17.21
N LEU A 306 5.84 27.16 18.44
CA LEU A 306 6.73 28.12 19.12
C LEU A 306 8.21 27.96 18.73
N ARG A 307 8.53 26.89 18.01
CA ARG A 307 9.88 26.48 17.59
C ARG A 307 10.88 26.43 18.75
N ARG A 308 10.49 25.80 19.86
CA ARG A 308 11.36 25.65 21.04
C ARG A 308 11.05 24.39 21.84
N MET A 309 12.03 23.93 22.61
CA MET A 309 11.83 22.89 23.62
C MET A 309 10.95 23.39 24.76
N ASP A 310 10.07 22.53 25.23
CA ASP A 310 9.27 22.80 26.42
C ASP A 310 10.14 22.80 27.69
N GLN A 311 9.76 23.65 28.65
CA GLN A 311 10.45 23.73 29.93
C GLN A 311 10.30 22.43 30.73
N GLY A 312 11.38 22.00 31.39
CA GLY A 312 11.39 20.77 32.19
C GLY A 312 11.70 19.50 31.40
N TYR A 313 12.16 19.64 30.15
CA TYR A 313 12.75 18.56 29.35
C TYR A 313 14.28 18.71 29.27
N PRO A 314 15.03 17.60 29.09
CA PRO A 314 14.55 16.23 28.91
C PRO A 314 13.96 15.58 30.17
N LYS A 315 13.15 14.55 29.95
CA LYS A 315 12.61 13.65 30.99
C LYS A 315 13.07 12.22 30.75
N ASP A 316 12.94 11.39 31.78
CA ASP A 316 13.28 9.97 31.72
C ASP A 316 12.27 9.19 30.86
N SER A 317 12.75 8.38 29.91
CA SER A 317 11.88 7.61 29.01
C SER A 317 11.07 6.52 29.71
N THR A 318 11.45 6.12 30.93
CA THR A 318 10.68 5.16 31.76
C THR A 318 9.27 5.62 32.11
N LEU A 319 8.95 6.91 31.92
CA LEU A 319 7.59 7.44 32.01
C LEU A 319 6.67 6.83 30.94
N TRP A 320 7.22 6.39 29.80
CA TRP A 320 6.53 5.60 28.79
C TRP A 320 6.56 4.12 29.21
N LYS A 321 5.58 3.72 30.01
CA LYS A 321 5.55 2.40 30.65
C LYS A 321 5.46 1.30 29.61
N GLY A 322 6.38 0.34 29.69
CA GLY A 322 6.45 -0.81 28.80
C GLY A 322 7.19 -0.55 27.47
N VAL A 323 7.49 0.71 27.13
CA VAL A 323 8.32 1.04 25.97
C VAL A 323 9.78 0.71 26.30
N PRO A 324 10.52 -0.02 25.45
CA PRO A 324 11.91 -0.36 25.72
C PRO A 324 12.81 0.89 25.63
N PRO A 325 13.91 0.94 26.41
CA PRO A 325 14.93 1.98 26.23
C PRO A 325 15.64 1.81 24.88
N GLN A 326 16.34 2.83 24.36
CA GLN A 326 17.10 2.78 23.10
C GLN A 326 16.26 2.24 21.94
N LEU A 327 15.35 3.07 21.48
CA LEU A 327 14.47 2.78 20.35
C LEU A 327 15.24 2.88 19.03
N ASP A 328 14.73 2.19 18.01
CA ASP A 328 15.19 2.39 16.64
C ASP A 328 14.42 3.54 15.96
N ASP A 329 13.12 3.67 16.22
CA ASP A 329 12.33 4.88 15.93
C ASP A 329 10.95 4.82 16.62
N ALA A 330 10.11 5.82 16.38
CA ALA A 330 8.69 5.83 16.72
C ALA A 330 7.90 6.59 15.65
N MET A 331 6.63 6.19 15.44
CA MET A 331 5.71 6.94 14.59
C MET A 331 4.32 7.02 15.20
N ARG A 332 3.55 8.04 14.81
CA ARG A 332 2.09 7.99 14.93
C ARG A 332 1.49 7.26 13.74
N TRP A 333 0.32 6.65 13.92
CA TRP A 333 -0.46 6.10 12.80
C TRP A 333 -1.86 6.70 12.70
N SER A 334 -2.52 6.42 11.58
CA SER A 334 -3.85 6.93 11.24
C SER A 334 -4.97 6.47 12.18
N ASP A 335 -4.72 5.43 12.99
CA ASP A 335 -5.64 4.93 14.01
C ASP A 335 -5.58 5.73 15.34
N GLY A 336 -4.79 6.80 15.37
CA GLY A 336 -4.60 7.64 16.55
C GLY A 336 -3.58 7.11 17.56
N SER A 337 -3.01 5.92 17.34
CA SER A 337 -2.05 5.30 18.25
C SER A 337 -0.61 5.69 17.91
N SER A 338 0.28 5.55 18.91
CA SER A 338 1.73 5.72 18.74
C SER A 338 2.40 4.35 18.73
N TYR A 339 3.30 4.15 17.78
CA TYR A 339 4.00 2.90 17.54
C TYR A 339 5.49 3.14 17.75
N PHE A 340 6.12 2.33 18.59
CA PHE A 340 7.53 2.41 18.95
C PHE A 340 8.24 1.18 18.41
N PHE A 341 9.39 1.34 17.77
CA PHE A 341 10.09 0.27 17.06
C PHE A 341 11.44 0.00 17.72
N LYS A 342 11.77 -1.29 17.85
CA LYS A 342 13.09 -1.74 18.29
C LYS A 342 13.39 -3.13 17.77
N GLY A 343 14.53 -3.30 17.10
CA GLY A 343 14.93 -4.53 16.46
C GLY A 343 13.89 -4.97 15.41
N LYS A 344 13.31 -6.15 15.61
CA LYS A 344 12.30 -6.73 14.69
C LYS A 344 10.88 -6.60 15.23
N GLU A 345 10.72 -5.85 16.30
CA GLU A 345 9.51 -5.78 17.10
C GLU A 345 9.03 -4.33 17.24
N TYR A 346 7.74 -4.18 17.51
CA TYR A 346 7.15 -2.89 17.81
C TYR A 346 6.18 -2.96 18.99
N TRP A 347 5.97 -1.83 19.64
CA TRP A 347 5.07 -1.63 20.76
C TRP A 347 4.04 -0.57 20.38
N ARG A 348 2.80 -0.72 20.84
CA ARG A 348 1.72 0.26 20.60
C ARG A 348 1.30 0.90 21.90
N VAL A 349 1.18 2.22 21.88
CA VAL A 349 0.63 3.04 22.97
C VAL A 349 -0.64 3.70 22.44
N VAL A 350 -1.75 3.46 23.12
CA VAL A 350 -3.07 3.97 22.75
C VAL A 350 -3.40 5.19 23.62
N GLY A 351 -3.93 6.24 23.00
CA GLY A 351 -4.41 7.42 23.72
C GLY A 351 -3.29 8.24 24.39
N SER A 352 -3.57 8.70 25.62
CA SER A 352 -2.76 9.68 26.35
C SER A 352 -1.97 9.11 27.54
N ASP A 353 -2.15 7.84 27.88
CA ASP A 353 -1.76 7.31 29.19
C ASP A 353 -0.28 6.87 29.27
N MET A 354 0.47 7.06 28.17
CA MET A 354 1.90 6.71 28.06
C MET A 354 2.20 5.26 28.49
N GLU A 355 1.30 4.34 28.19
CA GLU A 355 1.40 2.93 28.59
C GLU A 355 1.19 2.04 27.38
N VAL A 356 2.06 1.04 27.24
CA VAL A 356 1.98 0.05 26.18
C VAL A 356 0.71 -0.79 26.34
N GLU A 357 0.00 -0.98 25.23
CA GLU A 357 -1.18 -1.85 25.15
C GLU A 357 -0.80 -3.30 25.44
N ALA A 358 -1.68 -4.04 26.13
CA ALA A 358 -1.46 -5.46 26.39
C ALA A 358 -1.35 -6.26 25.07
N GLY A 359 -0.43 -7.24 25.03
CA GLY A 359 -0.20 -8.06 23.83
C GLY A 359 0.86 -7.52 22.86
N TYR A 360 1.69 -6.58 23.32
CA TYR A 360 2.91 -6.11 22.68
C TYR A 360 4.16 -6.51 23.49
N PRO A 361 5.34 -6.70 22.87
CA PRO A 361 5.66 -6.41 21.46
C PRO A 361 5.03 -7.36 20.43
N ARG A 362 4.99 -6.90 19.18
CA ARG A 362 4.60 -7.70 18.00
C ARG A 362 5.65 -7.61 16.89
N PRO A 363 5.76 -8.64 16.02
CA PRO A 363 6.75 -8.65 14.94
C PRO A 363 6.40 -7.66 13.82
N ILE A 364 7.36 -6.79 13.47
CA ILE A 364 7.20 -5.79 12.38
C ILE A 364 6.95 -6.50 11.05
N GLY A 365 7.76 -7.50 10.72
CA GLY A 365 7.70 -8.18 9.43
C GLY A 365 6.32 -8.78 9.13
N LYS A 366 5.67 -9.36 10.13
CA LYS A 366 4.36 -10.01 10.01
C LYS A 366 3.23 -8.99 9.87
N ASP A 367 3.23 -7.99 10.75
CA ASP A 367 2.08 -7.08 10.89
C ASP A 367 2.14 -5.88 9.93
N TRP A 368 3.32 -5.54 9.41
CA TRP A 368 3.52 -4.39 8.51
C TRP A 368 4.06 -4.76 7.13
N LEU A 369 4.94 -5.77 7.02
CA LEU A 369 5.74 -5.97 5.79
C LEU A 369 5.39 -7.23 5.01
N VAL A 370 4.21 -7.80 5.27
CA VAL A 370 3.64 -8.94 4.55
C VAL A 370 4.63 -10.11 4.50
N CYS A 371 5.21 -10.42 5.66
CA CYS A 371 6.07 -11.59 5.83
C CYS A 371 5.25 -12.70 6.49
N THR A 372 5.20 -13.86 5.84
CA THR A 372 4.72 -15.09 6.48
C THR A 372 5.72 -15.52 7.56
N GLU A 373 5.25 -16.28 8.56
CA GLU A 373 6.09 -16.72 9.67
C GLU A 373 7.38 -17.35 9.15
N MET A 374 8.51 -16.82 9.63
CA MET A 374 9.85 -17.29 9.32
C MET A 374 9.89 -18.81 9.46
N GLN A 375 9.88 -19.55 8.35
CA GLN A 375 10.33 -20.94 8.38
C GLN A 375 11.82 -20.89 8.74
N SER A 376 12.10 -21.19 10.00
CA SER A 376 13.40 -21.62 10.48
C SER A 376 13.94 -22.70 9.55
N ASP A 377 15.22 -22.58 9.17
CA ASP A 377 15.90 -23.48 8.24
C ASP A 377 15.80 -24.99 8.59
N SER A 378 15.59 -25.80 7.53
CA SER A 378 15.95 -27.23 7.31
C SER A 378 14.86 -28.33 7.51
N PRO A 379 15.02 -29.50 6.85
CA PRO A 379 14.42 -29.89 5.56
C PRO A 379 13.15 -30.77 5.69
N ALA A 380 12.42 -30.87 4.57
CA ALA A 380 11.09 -31.49 4.38
C ALA A 380 10.73 -32.73 5.22
N THR A 381 9.50 -32.75 5.77
CA THR A 381 8.63 -33.95 5.76
C THR A 381 7.16 -33.61 6.06
N GLU A 382 6.32 -33.91 5.06
CA GLU A 382 4.92 -34.40 5.10
C GLU A 382 3.83 -33.71 5.96
N ALA A 383 2.84 -33.21 5.21
CA ALA A 383 1.43 -32.95 5.50
C ALA A 383 0.81 -33.56 6.78
N ASN A 384 0.02 -32.76 7.51
CA ASN A 384 -1.45 -32.89 7.46
C ASN A 384 -2.23 -31.78 8.17
N ASN A 385 -3.33 -31.43 7.50
CA ASN A 385 -4.39 -30.48 7.87
C ASN A 385 -5.20 -30.91 9.09
N THR A 386 -5.70 -29.96 9.88
CA THR A 386 -7.12 -29.55 9.83
C THR A 386 -7.42 -28.30 10.68
N ALA A 387 -8.22 -27.44 10.06
CA ALA A 387 -8.74 -26.17 10.56
C ALA A 387 -10.14 -26.31 11.18
N ASN A 388 -10.56 -25.28 11.93
CA ASN A 388 -11.85 -24.56 11.86
C ASN A 388 -12.04 -23.76 13.18
N THR A 389 -12.66 -22.58 13.26
CA THR A 389 -13.75 -22.00 12.44
C THR A 389 -13.95 -20.51 12.81
N ARG A 390 -14.19 -19.65 11.80
CA ARG A 390 -15.26 -18.62 11.62
C ARG A 390 -15.56 -17.54 12.70
N LEU A 391 -16.15 -16.36 12.45
CA LEU A 391 -16.46 -15.45 11.31
C LEU A 391 -17.46 -14.39 11.88
N HIS A 392 -17.30 -13.08 11.61
CA HIS A 392 -18.35 -12.02 11.48
C HIS A 392 -17.66 -10.64 11.58
N GLY A 393 -17.97 -9.57 10.84
CA GLY A 393 -19.09 -9.25 9.96
C GLY A 393 -19.51 -7.78 10.17
N GLN A 394 -19.08 -6.89 9.25
CA GLN A 394 -19.68 -5.61 8.80
C GLN A 394 -20.01 -4.46 9.80
N HIS A 395 -19.60 -3.23 9.48
CA HIS A 395 -20.47 -2.17 8.93
C HIS A 395 -19.73 -0.82 8.71
N HIS A 396 -20.12 -0.16 7.62
CA HIS A 396 -19.66 1.12 7.05
C HIS A 396 -19.75 2.35 7.96
N ALA A 397 -18.92 3.38 7.69
CA ALA A 397 -19.38 4.74 7.40
C ALA A 397 -18.24 5.67 6.94
N ASP A 398 -18.62 6.57 6.05
CA ASP A 398 -17.84 7.57 5.33
C ASP A 398 -17.29 8.70 6.22
N HIS A 399 -16.24 9.37 5.74
CA HIS A 399 -16.16 10.84 5.58
C HIS A 399 -14.72 11.26 5.28
N ALA A 400 -14.49 11.69 4.04
CA ALA A 400 -13.28 12.37 3.59
C ALA A 400 -13.56 13.87 3.47
N GLU A 401 -12.73 14.69 4.10
CA GLU A 401 -12.52 16.08 3.68
C GLU A 401 -11.02 16.41 3.76
N ASN A 402 -10.53 16.93 2.63
CA ASN A 402 -9.24 17.58 2.41
C ASN A 402 -7.96 16.72 2.42
N GLY A 403 -7.80 15.96 1.33
CA GLY A 403 -6.53 15.46 0.82
C GLY A 403 -6.73 15.08 -0.65
N TYR A 404 -5.97 15.70 -1.53
CA TYR A 404 -5.70 15.31 -2.92
C TYR A 404 -5.80 13.80 -3.15
N GLU A 405 -6.54 13.36 -4.17
CA GLU A 405 -6.55 11.95 -4.56
C GLU A 405 -5.67 11.78 -5.80
N VAL A 406 -4.47 11.22 -5.59
CA VAL A 406 -3.67 10.59 -6.64
C VAL A 406 -3.73 9.11 -6.36
N CYS A 407 -4.09 8.34 -7.38
CA CYS A 407 -4.11 6.89 -7.26
C CYS A 407 -2.95 6.30 -8.05
N SER A 408 -2.25 5.36 -7.42
CA SER A 408 -1.09 4.71 -7.99
C SER A 408 -1.37 3.21 -8.13
N CYS A 409 -1.13 2.64 -9.31
CA CYS A 409 -0.97 1.19 -9.44
C CYS A 409 0.33 0.75 -8.78
N THR A 410 0.28 -0.35 -8.04
CA THR A 410 1.47 -0.99 -7.50
C THR A 410 1.67 -2.38 -8.07
N SER A 411 2.90 -2.78 -8.39
CA SER A 411 3.17 -4.17 -8.81
C SER A 411 3.59 -5.05 -7.64
N ASP A 412 2.85 -6.13 -7.41
CA ASP A 412 3.27 -7.19 -6.50
C ASP A 412 4.33 -8.09 -7.14
N SER A 413 5.32 -8.48 -6.32
CA SER A 413 6.22 -9.60 -6.61
C SER A 413 6.02 -10.78 -5.65
N ALA A 414 4.79 -11.02 -5.20
CA ALA A 414 4.41 -12.29 -4.60
C ALA A 414 2.89 -12.49 -4.61
N SER A 415 2.46 -13.68 -5.02
CA SER A 415 1.22 -14.36 -4.63
C SER A 415 1.21 -15.77 -5.29
N PRO A 416 0.26 -16.69 -5.03
CA PRO A 416 -0.27 -17.16 -3.74
C PRO A 416 -0.68 -18.68 -3.81
N PHE A 417 -1.72 -19.05 -3.03
CA PHE A 417 -2.56 -20.27 -3.03
C PHE A 417 -2.12 -21.40 -2.08
N GLY A 418 -3.01 -22.09 -1.36
CA GLY A 418 -4.46 -22.16 -1.35
C GLY A 418 -4.86 -23.55 -0.84
N ALA A 419 -6.01 -23.72 -0.19
CA ALA A 419 -6.59 -25.05 0.04
C ALA A 419 -8.10 -25.01 -0.18
N GLN A 420 -8.51 -25.41 -1.39
CA GLN A 420 -9.81 -26.03 -1.65
C GLN A 420 -9.65 -27.56 -1.61
N PRO A 421 -10.61 -28.34 -1.07
CA PRO A 421 -10.58 -29.78 -1.16
C PRO A 421 -11.27 -30.29 -2.44
N SER A 422 -10.65 -31.28 -3.08
CA SER A 422 -11.17 -32.04 -4.22
C SER A 422 -12.28 -33.03 -3.83
N PRO A 423 -13.18 -33.40 -4.76
CA PRO A 423 -14.28 -34.32 -4.52
C PRO A 423 -13.81 -35.79 -4.61
N SER A 424 -14.46 -36.70 -3.89
CA SER A 424 -14.37 -38.14 -4.15
C SER A 424 -15.61 -38.90 -3.68
N PRO A 425 -15.89 -40.08 -4.27
CA PRO A 425 -17.25 -40.59 -4.46
C PRO A 425 -17.57 -41.83 -3.60
N LEU A 426 -18.82 -42.30 -3.74
CA LEU A 426 -19.37 -43.64 -3.47
C LEU A 426 -20.10 -43.89 -2.12
N TRP A 427 -21.44 -43.83 -2.22
CA TRP A 427 -22.39 -44.95 -2.03
C TRP A 427 -22.16 -45.94 -0.86
N LEU A 428 -23.09 -45.97 0.13
CA LEU A 428 -24.15 -47.01 0.31
C LEU A 428 -24.71 -47.12 1.76
N LEU A 429 -26.03 -47.38 1.82
CA LEU A 429 -26.81 -48.02 2.91
C LEU A 429 -27.08 -47.17 4.18
N ALA A 430 -28.28 -47.13 4.79
CA ALA A 430 -29.45 -47.98 4.70
C ALA A 430 -30.75 -47.23 5.09
N LEU A 431 -31.85 -47.58 4.42
CA LEU A 431 -33.21 -47.49 4.95
C LEU A 431 -33.30 -48.33 6.22
N LEU A 432 -33.89 -47.80 7.30
CA LEU A 432 -34.67 -48.53 8.31
C LEU A 432 -35.27 -47.52 9.30
N LEU A 433 -36.55 -47.20 9.15
CA LEU A 433 -37.36 -46.64 10.23
C LEU A 433 -38.52 -47.59 10.48
N THR A 434 -38.43 -48.22 11.64
CA THR A 434 -39.36 -49.18 12.21
C THR A 434 -40.59 -48.51 12.79
N LEU A 435 -41.70 -49.24 12.66
CA LEU A 435 -42.99 -49.09 13.32
C LEU A 435 -42.91 -48.61 14.78
N SER A 436 -43.79 -47.67 15.13
CA SER A 436 -44.42 -47.60 16.46
C SER A 436 -45.92 -47.48 16.27
N GLY A 437 -46.66 -48.53 16.59
CA GLY A 437 -48.12 -48.54 16.57
C GLY A 437 -48.71 -48.01 17.88
N VAL A 438 -49.94 -47.50 17.80
CA VAL A 438 -50.90 -47.48 18.92
C VAL A 438 -52.31 -47.65 18.33
N LEU A 439 -52.92 -48.82 18.58
CA LEU A 439 -54.37 -49.01 18.56
C LEU A 439 -55.00 -48.19 19.70
N SER A 440 -56.16 -47.56 19.48
CA SER A 440 -57.37 -47.81 20.30
C SER A 440 -58.57 -46.95 19.85
N TYR A 441 -59.62 -47.67 19.45
CA TYR A 441 -61.03 -47.50 19.83
C TYR A 441 -61.76 -46.15 19.67
N VAL A 442 -62.73 -46.19 18.74
CA VAL A 442 -63.97 -45.40 18.73
C VAL A 442 -65.04 -46.17 19.52
N PRO A 443 -65.92 -45.48 20.27
CA PRO A 443 -67.34 -45.78 20.07
C PRO A 443 -68.28 -44.56 20.13
N LEU A 444 -69.26 -44.61 19.22
CA LEU A 444 -70.57 -43.93 19.12
C LEU A 444 -70.60 -42.43 18.86
#